data_AF-A0A8T0IVA7-F1
#
_entry.id   AF-A0A8T0IVA7-F1
#
_cell.length_a   1.000
_cell.length_b   1.000
_cell.length_c   1.000
_cell.angle_alpha   90.00
_cell.angle_beta   90.00
_cell.angle_gamma   90.00
#
_symmetry.space_group_name_H-M   'P 1'
#
loop_
_entity.id
_entity.type
_entity.pdbx_description
1 polymer ?
#
loop_
_entity_poly.entity_id
_entity_poly.type
_entity_poly.pdbx_seq_one_letter_code
_entity_poly.pdbx_strand_id
1 'polypeptide(L)'
;MEIYNEQVSDLLEPSSTYLQMREDSNKGVYVEGLLEVEVQNVQDVLHLLLLGATNRKVAATNMKRESSRSHSVFTSVIESQWEYDSMINFRFGRLNLVDLAGSERQ
;
A
#
# COMPACT_ATOMS: atom_id res chain seq x y z
N MET A 1 -2.87 0.86 0.89
CA MET A 1 -4.17 0.13 0.86
C MET A 1 -4.65 -0.17 2.28
N GLU A 2 -5.95 -0.42 2.42
CA GLU A 2 -6.59 -0.90 3.64
C GLU A 2 -7.29 -2.24 3.36
N ILE A 3 -7.30 -3.12 4.35
CA ILE A 3 -8.05 -4.38 4.35
C ILE A 3 -9.01 -4.34 5.52
N TYR A 4 -10.30 -4.38 5.22
CA TYR A 4 -11.37 -4.42 6.21
C TYR A 4 -12.38 -5.48 5.82
N ASN A 5 -12.63 -6.45 6.72
CA ASN A 5 -13.59 -7.53 6.50
C ASN A 5 -13.36 -8.25 5.15
N GLU A 6 -12.11 -8.66 4.90
CA GLU A 6 -11.67 -9.31 3.65
C GLU A 6 -11.85 -8.47 2.36
N GLN A 7 -12.17 -7.18 2.48
CA GLN A 7 -12.28 -6.25 1.36
C GLN A 7 -11.09 -5.32 1.30
N VAL A 8 -10.50 -5.19 0.11
CA VAL A 8 -9.37 -4.29 -0.15
C VAL A 8 -9.89 -2.98 -0.72
N SER A 9 -9.40 -1.86 -0.17
CA SER A 9 -9.63 -0.52 -0.70
C SER A 9 -8.30 0.21 -0.88
N ASP A 10 -8.24 1.08 -1.87
CA ASP A 10 -7.11 1.97 -2.03
C ASP A 10 -7.24 3.17 -1.08
N LEU A 11 -6.15 3.48 -0.39
CA LEU A 11 -6.08 4.64 0.51
C LEU A 11 -5.57 5.90 -0.21
N LEU A 12 -5.00 5.77 -1.41
CA LEU A 12 -4.57 6.90 -2.24
C LEU A 12 -5.63 7.27 -3.29
N GLU A 13 -6.49 6.33 -3.68
CA GLU A 13 -7.64 6.53 -4.55
C GLU A 13 -8.94 6.06 -3.84
N PRO A 14 -9.57 6.87 -2.98
CA PRO A 14 -10.70 6.43 -2.16
C PRO A 14 -11.95 5.97 -2.93
N SER A 15 -12.04 6.26 -4.23
CA SER A 15 -13.09 5.74 -5.10
C SER A 15 -12.87 4.26 -5.48
N SER A 16 -11.62 3.80 -5.44
CA SER A 16 -11.21 2.42 -5.72
C SER A 16 -11.43 1.52 -4.51
N THR A 17 -12.57 0.84 -4.50
CA THR A 17 -13.00 -0.08 -3.43
C THR A 17 -13.25 -1.48 -3.99
N TYR A 18 -13.23 -2.50 -3.11
CA TYR A 18 -13.44 -3.91 -3.49
C TYR A 18 -12.41 -4.44 -4.50
N LEU A 19 -11.15 -4.00 -4.36
CA LEU A 19 -10.06 -4.41 -5.24
C LEU A 19 -9.75 -5.91 -5.07
N GLN A 20 -9.41 -6.57 -6.17
CA GLN A 20 -9.19 -8.00 -6.22
C GLN A 20 -7.72 -8.35 -6.04
N MET A 21 -7.46 -9.35 -5.20
CA MET A 21 -6.14 -9.96 -5.08
C MET A 21 -5.94 -10.96 -6.22
N ARG A 22 -4.78 -10.91 -6.88
CA ARG A 22 -4.37 -11.80 -7.96
C ARG A 22 -2.98 -12.35 -7.70
N GLU A 23 -2.64 -13.41 -8.43
CA GLU A 23 -1.32 -14.03 -8.43
C GLU A 23 -0.75 -13.99 -9.84
N ASP A 24 0.50 -13.53 -9.95
CA ASP A 24 1.29 -13.53 -11.17
C ASP A 24 2.57 -14.34 -10.94
N SER A 25 2.99 -15.11 -11.95
CA SER A 25 4.14 -16.00 -11.85
C SER A 25 5.47 -15.28 -11.60
N ASN A 26 5.59 -14.00 -11.96
CA ASN A 26 6.79 -13.20 -11.77
C ASN A 26 6.68 -12.24 -10.59
N LYS A 27 5.49 -11.64 -10.37
CA LYS A 27 5.26 -10.62 -9.33
C LYS A 27 4.77 -11.20 -8.01
N GLY A 28 4.36 -12.48 -7.99
CA GLY A 28 3.69 -13.09 -6.85
C GLY A 28 2.29 -12.52 -6.64
N VAL A 29 1.85 -12.47 -5.38
CA VAL A 29 0.53 -11.95 -5.01
C VAL A 29 0.51 -10.42 -5.08
N TYR A 30 -0.47 -9.86 -5.79
CA TYR A 30 -0.67 -8.42 -5.94
C TYR A 30 -2.16 -8.05 -5.91
N VAL A 31 -2.46 -6.76 -5.78
CA VAL A 31 -3.83 -6.23 -5.83
C VAL A 31 -4.02 -5.55 -7.18
N GLU A 32 -4.95 -6.04 -7.99
CA GLU A 32 -5.26 -5.46 -9.29
C GLU A 32 -5.96 -4.11 -9.12
N GLY A 33 -5.51 -3.09 -9.86
CA GLY A 33 -6.08 -1.75 -9.83
C GLY A 33 -5.66 -0.90 -8.63
N LEU A 34 -4.71 -1.36 -7.82
CA LEU A 34 -4.11 -0.54 -6.77
C LEU A 34 -3.22 0.54 -7.39
N LEU A 35 -3.36 1.78 -6.93
CA LEU A 35 -2.57 2.91 -7.42
C LEU A 35 -1.11 2.79 -6.99
N GLU A 36 -0.22 2.82 -7.98
CA GLU A 36 1.22 2.95 -7.79
C GLU A 36 1.63 4.37 -8.19
N VAL A 37 2.36 5.06 -7.31
CA VAL A 37 2.78 6.45 -7.52
C VAL A 37 4.30 6.51 -7.52
N GLU A 38 4.88 7.00 -8.62
CA GLU A 38 6.30 7.31 -8.69
C GLU A 38 6.62 8.52 -7.81
N VAL A 39 7.73 8.42 -7.07
CA VAL A 39 8.19 9.42 -6.13
C VAL A 39 9.67 9.69 -6.35
N GLN A 40 10.12 10.92 -6.11
CA GLN A 40 11.51 11.32 -6.36
C GLN A 40 12.31 11.48 -5.07
N ASN A 41 11.63 11.70 -3.94
CA ASN A 41 12.28 11.97 -2.67
C ASN A 41 11.45 11.48 -1.47
N VAL A 42 12.06 11.55 -0.29
CA VAL A 42 11.44 11.10 0.96
C VAL A 42 10.21 11.93 1.35
N GLN A 43 10.15 13.21 1.00
CA GLN A 43 8.99 14.06 1.31
C GLN A 43 7.75 13.60 0.53
N ASP A 44 7.91 13.19 -0.72
CA ASP A 44 6.81 12.63 -1.53
C ASP A 44 6.24 11.37 -0.86
N VAL A 45 7.13 10.47 -0.40
CA VAL A 45 6.75 9.25 0.32
C VAL A 45 5.98 9.58 1.60
N LEU A 46 6.49 10.53 2.39
CA LEU A 46 5.84 10.97 3.63
C LEU A 46 4.48 11.62 3.36
N HIS A 47 4.36 12.39 2.28
CA HIS A 47 3.10 12.99 1.87
C HIS A 47 2.05 11.92 1.54
N LEU A 48 2.40 10.91 0.74
CA LEU A 48 1.51 9.81 0.40
C LEU A 48 1.11 8.98 1.64
N LEU A 49 2.05 8.76 2.55
CA LEU A 49 1.79 8.08 3.82
C LEU A 49 0.75 8.84 4.66
N LEU A 50 0.90 10.16 4.80
CA LEU A 50 -0.03 11.02 5.54
C LEU A 50 -1.39 11.14 4.85
N LEU A 51 -1.41 11.21 3.52
CA LEU A 51 -2.64 11.21 2.73
C LEU A 51 -3.42 9.91 2.96
N GLY A 52 -2.76 8.76 2.86
CA GLY A 52 -3.38 7.47 3.11
C GLY A 52 -3.92 7.32 4.54
N ALA A 53 -3.17 7.79 5.54
CA ALA A 53 -3.62 7.79 6.93
C ALA A 53 -4.86 8.69 7.15
N THR A 54 -4.89 9.84 6.49
CA THR A 54 -6.05 10.76 6.53
C THR A 54 -7.28 10.12 5.90
N ASN A 55 -7.13 9.52 4.71
CA ASN A 55 -8.21 8.84 4.01
C ASN A 55 -8.76 7.65 4.81
N ARG A 56 -7.89 6.86 5.46
CA ARG A 56 -8.29 5.79 6.38
C ARG A 56 -9.18 6.32 7.51
N LYS A 57 -8.78 7.42 8.14
CA LYS A 57 -9.55 8.05 9.23
C LYS A 57 -10.92 8.54 8.75
N VAL A 58 -10.99 9.16 7.58
CA VAL A 58 -12.25 9.65 6.99
C VAL A 58 -13.18 8.49 6.65
N ALA A 59 -12.66 7.43 6.03
CA ALA A 59 -13.43 6.23 5.70
C ALA A 59 -14.02 5.57 6.95
N ALA A 60 -13.24 5.50 8.03
CA ALA A 60 -13.72 5.02 9.34
C ALA A 60 -14.93 5.83 9.83
N THR A 61 -14.83 7.16 9.84
CA THR A 61 -15.92 8.04 10.31
C THR A 61 -17.18 7.96 9.43
N ASN A 62 -17.03 7.91 8.11
CA ASN A 62 -18.17 7.92 7.18
C ASN A 62 -18.95 6.60 7.21
N MET A 63 -18.27 5.49 7.47
CA MET A 63 -18.88 4.16 7.41
C MET A 63 -19.26 3.61 8.81
N LYS A 64 -19.13 4.42 9.87
CA LYS A 64 -19.16 3.96 11.28
C LYS A 64 -18.23 2.76 11.51
N ARG A 65 -17.16 2.67 10.71
CA ARG A 65 -16.13 1.64 10.80
C ARG A 65 -15.13 2.13 11.84
N GLU A 66 -14.64 1.21 12.64
CA GLU A 66 -13.58 1.52 13.58
C GLU A 66 -12.24 1.20 12.92
N SER A 67 -11.33 2.17 12.87
CA SER A 67 -10.00 1.97 12.26
C SER A 67 -9.17 0.91 12.96
N SER A 68 -9.49 0.59 14.22
CA SER A 68 -8.91 -0.54 14.97
C SER A 68 -9.25 -1.89 14.34
N ARG A 69 -10.30 -1.99 13.52
CA ARG A 69 -10.78 -3.25 12.92
C ARG A 69 -10.32 -3.45 11.48
N SER A 70 -9.47 -2.56 10.97
CA SER A 70 -8.87 -2.66 9.65
C SER A 70 -7.36 -2.77 9.72
N HIS A 71 -6.78 -3.51 8.78
CA HIS A 71 -5.34 -3.55 8.56
C HIS A 71 -4.98 -2.51 7.50
N SER A 72 -3.82 -1.87 7.62
CA SER A 72 -3.29 -1.01 6.56
C SER A 72 -1.92 -1.48 6.13
N VAL A 73 -1.68 -1.41 4.82
CA VAL A 73 -0.42 -1.79 4.19
C VAL A 73 0.03 -0.64 3.30
N PHE A 74 1.21 -0.13 3.57
CA PHE A 74 1.94 0.80 2.72
C PHE A 74 3.13 0.07 2.11
N THR A 75 3.19 0.04 0.78
CA THR A 75 4.29 -0.61 0.04
C THR A 75 5.14 0.46 -0.62
N SER A 76 6.45 0.42 -0.40
CA SER A 76 7.43 1.19 -1.16
C SER A 76 8.34 0.22 -1.92
N VAL A 77 8.38 0.38 -3.24
CA VAL A 77 9.31 -0.34 -4.10
C VAL A 77 10.44 0.62 -4.44
N ILE A 78 11.67 0.20 -4.15
CA ILE A 78 12.89 0.95 -4.43
C ILE A 78 13.63 0.21 -5.52
N GLU A 79 13.81 0.89 -6.65
CA GLU A 79 14.66 0.44 -7.73
C GLU A 79 15.95 1.24 -7.73
N SER A 80 17.09 0.55 -7.78
CA SER A 80 18.39 1.17 -7.98
C SER A 80 19.03 0.61 -9.23
N GLN A 81 19.53 1.51 -10.08
CA GLN A 81 20.25 1.20 -11.30
C GLN A 81 21.69 1.72 -11.18
N TRP A 82 22.66 0.91 -11.57
CA TRP A 82 24.06 1.35 -11.65
C TRP A 82 24.79 0.62 -12.79
N GLU A 83 25.85 1.24 -13.31
CA GLU A 83 26.71 0.66 -14.33
C GLU A 83 27.99 0.13 -13.71
N TYR A 84 28.37 -1.09 -14.08
CA TYR A 84 29.66 -1.69 -13.70
C TYR A 84 30.13 -2.59 -14.85
N ASP A 85 31.37 -2.40 -15.30
CA ASP A 85 31.98 -3.17 -16.38
C ASP A 85 31.14 -3.21 -17.68
N SER A 86 30.60 -2.07 -18.12
CA SER A 86 29.74 -1.96 -19.31
C SER A 86 28.39 -2.73 -19.20
N MET A 87 28.08 -3.28 -18.02
CA MET A 87 26.77 -3.88 -17.72
C MET A 87 25.93 -2.93 -16.86
N ILE A 88 24.67 -2.75 -17.28
CA ILE A 88 23.65 -2.10 -16.46
C ILE A 88 23.11 -3.13 -15.47
N ASN A 89 23.25 -2.82 -14.19
CA ASN A 89 22.76 -3.64 -13.09
C ASN A 89 21.53 -2.98 -12.48
N PHE A 90 20.57 -3.82 -12.06
CA PHE A 90 19.36 -3.41 -11.38
C PHE A 90 19.24 -4.14 -10.05
N ARG A 91 18.75 -3.45 -9.03
CA ARG A 91 18.34 -4.05 -7.78
C ARG A 91 16.99 -3.49 -7.37
N PHE A 92 16.11 -4.40 -7.02
CA PHE A 92 14.77 -4.11 -6.53
C PHE A 92 14.70 -4.46 -5.05
N GLY A 93 14.15 -3.55 -4.26
CA GLY A 93 13.80 -3.75 -2.85
C GLY A 93 12.33 -3.42 -2.65
N ARG A 94 11.61 -4.27 -1.93
CA ARG A 94 10.22 -4.01 -1.54
C ARG A 94 10.12 -3.89 -0.03
N LEU A 95 9.70 -2.73 0.46
CA LEU A 95 9.42 -2.48 1.86
C LEU A 95 7.91 -2.44 2.06
N ASN A 96 7.40 -3.32 2.93
CA ASN A 96 6.00 -3.29 3.35
C ASN A 96 5.94 -2.80 4.80
N LEU A 97 5.24 -1.69 5.03
CA LEU A 97 4.90 -1.18 6.36
C LEU A 97 3.46 -1.58 6.63
N VAL A 98 3.27 -2.43 7.65
CA VAL A 98 1.97 -3.04 7.96
C VAL A 98 1.54 -2.63 9.36
N ASP A 99 0.36 -2.03 9.45
CA ASP A 99 -0.34 -1.77 10.71
C ASP A 99 -1.53 -2.72 10.78
N LEU A 100 -1.52 -3.63 11.76
CA LEU A 100 -2.51 -4.68 11.89
C LEU A 100 -3.67 -4.21 12.78
N ALA A 101 -4.89 -4.65 12.45
CA ALA A 101 -6.05 -4.49 13.30
C ALA A 101 -5.79 -4.99 14.73
N GLY A 102 -6.50 -4.38 15.68
CA GLY A 102 -6.50 -4.77 17.08
C GLY A 102 -6.82 -6.25 17.26
N SER A 103 -6.10 -6.89 18.17
CA SER A 103 -6.20 -8.33 18.44
C SER A 103 -7.23 -8.69 19.51
N GLU A 104 -8.08 -7.75 19.91
CA GLU A 104 -8.99 -7.94 21.03
C GLU A 104 -9.96 -9.10 20.79
N ARG A 105 -9.81 -10.11 21.64
CA ARG A 105 -10.62 -11.33 21.67
C ARG A 105 -12.03 -10.94 22.13
N GLN A 106 -13.02 -11.29 21.31
CA GLN A 106 -14.43 -11.36 21.74
C GLN A 106 -14.60 -12.33 22.91
#